data_AF-A0A971J3A9-F1
#
_entry.id   AF-A0A971J3A9-F1
#
_cell.length_a   1.000
_cell.length_b   1.000
_cell.length_c   1.000
_cell.angle_alpha   90.00
_cell.angle_beta   90.00
_cell.angle_gamma   90.00
#
_symmetry.space_group_name_H-M   'P 1'
#
loop_
_entity.id
_entity.type
_entity.pdbx_description
1 polymer ?
#
loop_
_entity_poly.entity_id
_entity_poly.type
_entity_poly.pdbx_seq_one_letter_code
_entity_poly.pdbx_strand_id
1 'polypeptide(L)'
;MYLGIIFGLYVLITIGIYHVLVVKLEESFGVWPWLVFLAIGLICVYLSWQSPSQALSMWWGYNAFLNLWTVKEMFDQRQRRLQKR
;
A
#
# COMPACT_ATOMS: atom_id res chain seq x y z
N MET A 1 16.59 -15.95 -11.38
CA MET A 1 16.90 -16.45 -10.01
C MET A 1 17.07 -15.33 -8.98
N TYR A 2 17.72 -14.20 -9.31
CA TYR A 2 17.95 -13.08 -8.37
C TYR A 2 16.75 -12.15 -8.15
N LEU A 3 15.78 -12.16 -9.07
CA LEU A 3 14.58 -11.33 -9.02
C LEU A 3 13.80 -11.47 -7.70
N GLY A 4 13.71 -12.68 -7.13
CA GLY A 4 13.01 -12.90 -5.87
C GLY A 4 13.67 -12.22 -4.66
N ILE A 5 15.01 -12.21 -4.61
CA ILE A 5 15.77 -11.57 -3.51
C ILE A 5 15.64 -10.05 -3.62
N ILE A 6 15.83 -9.51 -4.83
CA ILE A 6 15.69 -8.07 -5.11
C ILE A 6 14.26 -7.61 -4.82
N PHE A 7 13.26 -8.39 -5.23
CA PHE A 7 11.86 -8.10 -4.96
C PHE A 7 11.54 -8.17 -3.48
N GLY A 8 12.02 -9.19 -2.75
CA GLY A 8 11.83 -9.28 -1.31
C GLY A 8 12.42 -8.09 -0.55
N LEU A 9 13.61 -7.63 -0.94
CA LEU A 9 14.21 -6.43 -0.36
C LEU A 9 13.38 -5.17 -0.67
N TYR A 10 12.93 -5.04 -1.93
CA TYR A 10 12.03 -3.96 -2.34
C TYR A 10 10.76 -3.93 -1.50
N VAL A 11 10.11 -5.08 -1.30
CA VAL A 11 8.89 -5.25 -0.49
C VAL A 11 9.11 -4.81 0.95
N LEU A 12 10.20 -5.24 1.57
CA LEU A 12 10.49 -4.92 2.97
C LEU A 12 10.69 -3.41 3.17
N ILE A 13 11.39 -2.75 2.24
CA ILE A 13 11.61 -1.30 2.26
C ILE A 13 10.29 -0.55 2.03
N THR A 14 9.49 -0.96 1.04
CA THR A 14 8.24 -0.27 0.71
C THR A 14 7.20 -0.39 1.83
N ILE A 15 7.06 -1.55 2.48
CA ILE A 15 6.19 -1.69 3.67
C ILE A 15 6.60 -0.71 4.78
N GLY A 16 7.90 -0.63 5.10
CA GLY A 16 8.40 0.29 6.13
C GLY A 16 8.12 1.77 5.79
N ILE A 17 8.31 2.17 4.54
CA ILE A 17 8.02 3.54 4.07
C ILE A 17 6.51 3.82 4.18
N TYR A 18 5.66 2.91 3.72
CA TYR A 18 4.21 3.10 3.76
C TYR A 18 3.68 3.22 5.19
N HIS A 19 4.22 2.48 6.16
CA HIS A 19 3.85 2.66 7.57
C HIS A 19 4.13 4.08 8.08
N VAL A 20 5.30 4.65 7.79
CA VAL A 20 5.63 6.04 8.18
C VAL A 20 4.78 7.05 7.41
N LEU A 21 4.52 6.78 6.13
CA LEU A 21 3.70 7.60 5.25
C LEU A 21 2.26 7.70 5.79
N VAL A 22 1.67 6.58 6.21
CA VAL A 22 0.32 6.50 6.79
C VAL A 22 0.21 7.38 8.02
N VAL A 23 1.15 7.26 8.95
CA VAL A 23 1.12 8.04 10.20
C VAL A 23 1.19 9.54 9.91
N LYS A 24 2.09 9.96 9.00
CA LYS A 24 2.20 11.38 8.60
C LYS A 24 0.97 11.90 7.88
N LEU A 25 0.39 11.11 6.97
CA LEU A 25 -0.82 11.49 6.25
C LEU A 25 -2.03 11.58 7.19
N GLU A 26 -2.13 10.67 8.16
CA GLU A 26 -3.18 10.71 9.18
C GLU A 26 -3.03 11.93 10.11
N GLU A 27 -1.80 12.39 10.35
CA GLU A 27 -1.51 13.57 11.16
C GLU A 27 -1.78 14.88 10.41
N SER A 28 -1.46 14.95 9.11
CA SER A 28 -1.70 16.16 8.29
C SER A 28 -3.12 16.27 7.74
N PHE A 29 -3.74 15.18 7.29
CA PHE A 29 -5.01 15.18 6.54
C PHE A 29 -6.11 14.32 7.18
N GLY A 30 -5.84 13.66 8.32
CA GLY A 30 -6.78 12.73 8.93
C GLY A 30 -7.00 11.48 8.06
N VAL A 31 -8.23 10.95 8.04
CA VAL A 31 -8.57 9.77 7.22
C VAL A 31 -8.82 10.07 5.75
N TRP A 32 -8.99 11.34 5.34
CA TRP A 32 -9.40 11.71 3.97
C TRP A 32 -8.60 11.07 2.80
N PRO A 33 -7.27 10.87 2.87
CA PRO A 33 -6.52 10.28 1.77
C PRO A 33 -6.81 8.79 1.50
N TRP A 34 -7.64 8.13 2.30
CA TRP A 34 -8.01 6.72 2.12
C TRP A 34 -8.56 6.42 0.71
N LEU A 35 -9.33 7.35 0.14
CA LEU A 35 -9.97 7.19 -1.16
C LEU A 35 -8.93 7.18 -2.30
N VAL A 36 -7.85 7.95 -2.14
CA VAL A 36 -6.75 8.02 -3.10
C VAL A 36 -5.97 6.70 -3.12
N PHE A 37 -5.61 6.17 -1.95
CA PHE A 37 -4.94 4.86 -1.87
C PHE A 37 -5.81 3.72 -2.40
N LEU A 38 -7.12 3.76 -2.15
CA LEU A 38 -8.05 2.77 -2.67
C LEU A 38 -8.15 2.85 -4.21
N ALA A 39 -8.27 4.06 -4.76
CA ALA A 39 -8.29 4.27 -6.20
C ALA A 39 -6.99 3.81 -6.87
N ILE A 40 -5.83 4.17 -6.31
CA ILE A 40 -4.51 3.71 -6.79
C ILE A 40 -4.43 2.17 -6.72
N GLY A 41 -4.89 1.56 -5.63
CA GLY A 41 -4.94 0.11 -5.48
C GLY A 41 -5.73 -0.57 -6.60
N LEU A 42 -6.94 -0.09 -6.89
CA LEU A 42 -7.79 -0.62 -7.96
C LEU A 42 -7.17 -0.44 -9.36
N ILE A 43 -6.55 0.71 -9.62
CA ILE A 43 -5.83 0.95 -10.88
C ILE A 43 -4.67 -0.04 -11.02
N CYS A 44 -3.91 -0.26 -9.95
CA CYS A 44 -2.82 -1.25 -9.95
C CYS A 44 -3.32 -2.69 -10.17
N VAL A 45 -4.49 -3.08 -9.65
CA VAL A 45 -5.11 -4.39 -9.96
C VAL A 45 -5.42 -4.49 -11.45
N TYR A 46 -6.03 -3.46 -12.03
CA TYR A 46 -6.36 -3.44 -13.45
C TYR A 46 -5.11 -3.51 -14.34
N LEU A 47 -4.05 -2.78 -13.97
CA LEU A 47 -2.76 -2.84 -14.65
C LEU A 47 -2.07 -4.20 -14.49
N SER A 48 -2.23 -4.87 -13.35
CA SER A 48 -1.74 -6.23 -13.13
C SER A 48 -2.41 -7.24 -14.07
N TRP A 49 -3.71 -7.07 -14.36
CA TRP A 49 -4.43 -7.91 -15.31
C TRP A 49 -3.99 -7.71 -16.76
N GLN A 50 -3.70 -6.47 -17.16
CA GLN A 50 -3.19 -6.17 -18.51
C GLN A 50 -1.68 -6.41 -18.70
N SER A 51 -0.98 -6.86 -17.65
CA SER A 51 0.48 -6.94 -17.70
C SER A 51 0.97 -8.06 -18.63
N PRO A 52 1.91 -7.77 -19.56
CA PRO A 52 2.36 -8.74 -20.56
C PRO A 52 3.35 -9.79 -20.02
N SER A 53 3.88 -9.62 -18.81
CA SER A 53 4.83 -10.54 -18.19
C SER A 53 4.48 -10.83 -16.73
N GLN A 54 4.76 -12.06 -16.28
CA GLN A 54 4.53 -12.48 -14.89
C GLN A 54 5.26 -11.58 -13.88
N ALA A 55 6.47 -11.12 -14.21
CA ALA A 55 7.24 -10.23 -13.34
C ALA A 55 6.53 -8.87 -13.16
N LEU A 56 6.02 -8.27 -14.23
CA LEU A 56 5.27 -7.01 -14.15
C LEU A 56 3.93 -7.20 -13.44
N SER A 57 3.21 -8.29 -13.72
CA SER A 57 1.95 -8.61 -13.05
C SER A 57 2.14 -8.78 -11.54
N MET A 58 3.21 -9.44 -11.09
CA MET A 58 3.61 -9.53 -9.67
C MET A 58 3.92 -8.16 -9.07
N TRP A 59 4.67 -7.31 -9.76
CA TRP A 59 5.00 -5.96 -9.29
C TRP A 59 3.76 -5.08 -9.10
N TRP A 60 2.86 -5.08 -10.07
CA TRP A 60 1.59 -4.35 -9.98
C TRP A 60 0.66 -4.93 -8.93
N GLY A 61 0.58 -6.26 -8.82
CA GLY A 61 -0.20 -6.95 -7.80
C GLY A 61 0.28 -6.61 -6.39
N TYR A 62 1.60 -6.64 -6.16
CA TYR A 62 2.17 -6.24 -4.88
C TYR A 62 1.83 -4.79 -4.53
N ASN A 63 2.03 -3.85 -5.46
CA ASN A 63 1.69 -2.45 -5.22
C ASN A 63 0.19 -2.23 -4.98
N ALA A 64 -0.69 -3.00 -5.65
CA ALA A 64 -2.12 -2.96 -5.40
C ALA A 64 -2.44 -3.37 -3.95
N PHE A 65 -1.97 -4.53 -3.51
CA PHE A 65 -2.21 -5.01 -2.15
C PHE A 65 -1.55 -4.14 -1.07
N LEU A 66 -0.37 -3.59 -1.34
CA LEU A 66 0.29 -2.64 -0.43
C LEU A 66 -0.57 -1.39 -0.21
N ASN A 67 -1.11 -0.80 -1.27
CA ASN A 67 -2.00 0.36 -1.17
C ASN A 67 -3.32 0.03 -0.47
N LEU A 68 -3.92 -1.12 -0.77
CA LEU A 68 -5.15 -1.56 -0.09
C LEU A 68 -4.92 -1.83 1.40
N TRP A 69 -3.79 -2.43 1.77
CA TRP A 69 -3.42 -2.64 3.17
C TRP A 69 -3.22 -1.31 3.90
N THR A 70 -2.59 -0.34 3.24
CA THR A 70 -2.36 1.01 3.75
C THR A 70 -3.66 1.72 4.13
N VAL A 71 -4.72 1.53 3.33
CA VAL A 71 -6.08 2.04 3.66
C VAL A 71 -6.58 1.42 4.96
N LYS A 72 -6.48 0.09 5.11
CA LYS A 72 -6.91 -0.61 6.33
C LYS A 72 -6.12 -0.10 7.55
N GLU A 73 -4.80 0.02 7.43
CA GLU A 73 -3.93 0.51 8.50
C GLU A 73 -4.33 1.94 8.95
N MET A 74 -4.63 2.84 8.02
CA MET A 74 -5.14 4.18 8.35
C MET A 74 -6.42 4.13 9.20
N PHE A 75 -7.37 3.26 8.88
CA PHE A 75 -8.60 3.11 9.66
C PHE A 75 -8.35 2.52 11.05
N ASP A 76 -7.51 1.49 11.15
CA ASP A 76 -7.15 0.86 12.43
C ASP A 76 -6.40 1.84 13.36
N GLN A 77 -5.48 2.66 12.82
CA GLN A 77 -4.77 3.68 13.58
C GLN A 77 -5.73 4.77 14.11
N ARG A 78 -6.69 5.22 13.29
CA ARG A 78 -7.73 6.16 13.72
C ARG A 78 -8.57 5.58 14.86
N GLN A 79 -9.01 4.33 14.74
CA GLN A 79 -9.79 3.67 15.80
C GLN A 79 -9.00 3.57 17.11
N ARG A 80 -7.71 3.19 17.05
CA ARG A 80 -6.83 3.17 18.22
C ARG A 80 -6.67 4.54 18.87
N ARG A 81 -6.60 5.63 18.09
CA ARG A 81 -6.55 7.00 18.62
C ARG A 81 -7.87 7.41 19.28
N LEU A 82 -9.00 7.06 18.68
CA LEU A 82 -10.33 7.37 19.23
C LEU A 82 -10.63 6.58 20.51
N GLN A 83 -10.15 5.34 20.64
CA GLN A 83 -10.35 4.53 21.84
C GLN A 83 -9.48 4.95 23.04
N LYS A 84 -8.42 5.72 22.80
CA LYS A 84 -7.55 6.30 23.85
C LYS A 84 -7.99 7.69 24.32
N ARG A 85 -9.05 8.25 23.75
CA ARG A 85 -9.58 9.59 24.07
C ARG A 85 -10.91 9.48 24.79
#